data_AF-A0AAU2U5I9-F1
#
_entry.id   AF-A0AAU2U5I9-F1
#
_cell.length_a   1.000
_cell.length_b   1.000
_cell.length_c   1.000
_cell.angle_alpha   90.00
_cell.angle_beta   90.00
_cell.angle_gamma   90.00
#
_symmetry.space_group_name_H-M   'P 1'
#
loop_
_entity.id
_entity.type
_entity.pdbx_description
1 polymer ?
#
loop_
_entity_poly.entity_id
_entity_poly.type
_entity_poly.pdbx_seq_one_letter_code
_entity_poly.pdbx_strand_id
1 'polypeptide(L)' 'MDGYDHLDLDEIDFALVEHDTERLRLLTLEEARDLLRVLRIVVEEGGTAAGEADCLAREIGARIPSTD' A
#
# COMPACT_ATOMS: atom_id res chain seq x y z
N MET A 1 -18.68 -7.41 -22.05
CA MET A 1 -18.53 -6.18 -21.26
C MET A 1 -18.39 -6.64 -19.83
N ASP A 2 -17.14 -6.77 -19.39
CA ASP A 2 -16.78 -7.12 -18.02
C ASP A 2 -17.13 -5.95 -17.10
N GLY A 3 -18.11 -6.18 -16.23
CA GLY A 3 -18.48 -5.27 -15.17
C GLY A 3 -17.37 -5.24 -14.14
N TYR A 4 -16.50 -4.24 -14.24
CA TYR A 4 -15.81 -3.74 -13.06
C TYR A 4 -16.85 -2.99 -12.25
N ASP A 5 -17.58 -3.74 -11.42
CA ASP A 5 -18.35 -3.16 -10.32
C ASP A 5 -17.42 -2.20 -9.59
N HIS A 6 -17.94 -0.99 -9.39
CA HIS A 6 -17.27 0.08 -8.67
C HIS A 6 -16.92 -0.48 -7.30
N LEU A 7 -15.66 -0.89 -7.12
CA LEU A 7 -15.15 -1.29 -5.81
C LEU A 7 -15.28 -0.03 -4.96
N ASP A 8 -16.31 0.01 -4.12
CA ASP A 8 -16.44 1.01 -3.08
C ASP A 8 -15.19 0.85 -2.23
N LEU A 9 -14.23 1.75 -2.44
CA LEU A 9 -12.94 1.73 -1.75
C LEU A 9 -13.12 1.86 -0.22
N ASP A 10 -14.33 2.27 0.18
CA ASP A 10 -14.83 2.44 1.53
C ASP A 10 -15.22 1.10 2.21
N GLU A 11 -15.51 0.04 1.44
CA GLU A 11 -15.86 -1.31 1.92
C GLU A 11 -14.67 -2.29 1.86
N ILE A 12 -13.52 -1.86 1.30
CA ILE A 12 -12.31 -2.65 1.37
C ILE A 12 -11.77 -2.54 2.81
N ASP A 13 -12.14 -3.52 3.62
CA ASP A 13 -11.45 -3.82 4.86
C ASP A 13 -10.02 -4.21 4.49
N PHE A 14 -9.10 -3.23 4.50
CA PHE A 14 -7.65 -3.42 4.32
C PHE A 14 -7.03 -4.15 5.52
N ALA A 15 -7.77 -5.10 6.10
CA ALA A 15 -7.24 -6.08 7.02
C ALA A 15 -6.04 -6.71 6.33
N LEU A 16 -4.83 -6.36 6.82
CA LEU A 16 -3.55 -6.95 6.48
C LEU A 16 -3.61 -8.44 6.79
N VAL A 17 -4.26 -9.21 5.92
CA VAL A 17 -4.19 -10.66 5.91
C VAL A 17 -2.72 -10.95 5.68
N GLU A 18 -2.10 -11.78 6.53
CA GLU A 18 -0.68 -12.19 6.45
C GLU A 18 -0.20 -12.48 5.00
N HIS A 19 -1.13 -12.90 4.14
CA HIS A 19 -0.96 -13.15 2.71
C HIS A 19 -0.54 -11.93 1.85
N ASP A 20 -0.90 -10.70 2.23
CA ASP A 20 -0.52 -9.49 1.49
C ASP A 20 0.92 -9.06 1.76
N THR A 21 1.44 -9.34 2.95
CA THR A 21 2.87 -9.07 3.25
C THR A 21 3.81 -9.94 2.39
N GLU A 22 3.36 -11.14 2.01
CA GLU A 22 4.11 -12.03 1.12
C GLU A 22 4.09 -11.52 -0.33
N ARG A 23 3.00 -10.88 -0.77
CA ARG A 23 2.92 -10.19 -2.06
C ARG A 23 3.84 -8.97 -2.12
N LEU A 24 3.99 -8.24 -1.01
CA LEU A 24 4.93 -7.11 -0.94
C LEU A 24 6.39 -7.54 -1.16
N ARG A 25 6.76 -8.78 -0.81
CA ARG A 25 8.10 -9.32 -1.08
C ARG A 25 8.37 -9.58 -2.56
N LEU A 26 7.32 -9.66 -3.39
CA LEU A 26 7.43 -9.87 -4.83
C LEU A 26 7.61 -8.56 -5.61
N LEU A 27 7.41 -7.40 -4.96
CA LEU A 27 7.60 -6.11 -5.60
C LEU A 27 9.07 -5.91 -5.98
N THR A 28 9.29 -5.45 -7.20
CA THR A 28 10.59 -4.92 -7.61
C THR A 28 10.89 -3.62 -6.83
N LEU A 29 12.15 -3.19 -6.85
CA LEU A 29 12.58 -1.96 -6.17
C LEU A 29 11.84 -0.72 -6.68
N GLU A 30 11.54 -0.67 -7.98
CA GLU A 30 10.81 0.43 -8.61
C GLU A 30 9.34 0.42 -8.17
N GLU A 31 8.67 -0.72 -8.24
CA GLU A 31 7.29 -0.87 -7.79
C GLU A 31 7.13 -0.57 -6.30
N ALA A 32 8.09 -0.98 -5.46
CA ALA A 32 8.10 -0.65 -4.04
C ALA A 32 8.21 0.85 -3.78
N ARG A 33 8.98 1.59 -4.60
CA ARG A 33 9.10 3.05 -4.50
C ARG A 33 7.83 3.75 -4.94
N ASP A 34 7.23 3.30 -6.02
CA ASP A 34 5.97 3.87 -6.52
C ASP A 34 4.83 3.62 -5.54
N LEU A 35 4.73 2.40 -5.00
CA LEU A 35 3.75 2.09 -3.96
C LEU A 35 3.97 2.94 -2.70
N LEU A 36 5.22 3.13 -2.27
CA LEU A 36 5.54 4.00 -1.13
C LEU A 36 5.08 5.45 -1.38
N ARG A 37 5.16 5.93 -2.62
CA ARG A 37 4.68 7.27 -2.99
C ARG A 37 3.17 7.37 -2.88
N VAL A 38 2.44 6.37 -3.35
CA VAL A 38 0.98 6.31 -3.27
C VAL A 38 0.52 6.26 -1.81
N LEU A 39 1.15 5.41 -0.98
CA LEU A 39 0.79 5.31 0.44
C LEU A 39 1.00 6.63 1.19
N ARG A 40 2.05 7.39 0.86
CA ARG A 40 2.26 8.72 1.44
C ARG A 40 1.14 9.70 1.08
N ILE A 41 0.67 9.68 -0.17
CA ILE A 41 -0.46 10.51 -0.59
C ILE A 41 -1.71 10.15 0.23
N VAL A 42 -2.00 8.86 0.42
CA VAL A 42 -3.15 8.41 1.23
C VAL A 42 -3.01 8.85 2.69
N VAL A 43 -1.81 8.81 3.28
CA VAL A 43 -1.56 9.32 4.64
C VAL A 43 -1.80 10.84 4.71
N GLU A 44 -1.36 11.59 3.70
CA GLU A 44 -1.55 13.05 3.62
C GLU A 44 -3.02 13.44 3.42
N GLU A 45 -3.77 12.68 2.63
CA GLU A 45 -5.21 12.86 2.43
C GLU A 45 -6.02 12.51 3.70
N GLY A 46 -5.49 11.63 4.54
CA GLY A 46 -6.11 11.24 5.80
C GLY A 46 -7.27 10.24 5.61
N GLY A 47 -8.13 10.13 6.61
CA GLY A 47 -9.27 9.21 6.58
C GLY A 47 -9.02 7.89 7.32
N THR A 48 -9.93 6.94 7.15
CA THR A 48 -9.94 5.66 7.90
C THR A 48 -8.73 4.78 7.60
N ALA A 49 -8.26 4.79 6.35
CA ALA A 49 -7.11 4.00 5.91
C ALA A 49 -5.73 4.64 6.22
N ALA A 50 -5.67 5.89 6.67
CA ALA A 50 -4.40 6.62 6.84
C ALA A 50 -3.46 5.96 7.86
N GLY A 51 -4.00 5.40 8.94
CA GLY A 51 -3.18 4.72 9.95
C GLY A 51 -2.53 3.44 9.42
N GLU A 52 -3.28 2.66 8.64
CA GLU A 52 -2.77 1.44 8.00
C GLU A 52 -1.77 1.77 6.87
N ALA A 53 -2.06 2.82 6.10
CA ALA A 53 -1.16 3.32 5.06
C ALA A 53 0.19 3.79 5.64
N ASP A 54 0.23 4.47 6.80
CA ASP A 54 1.49 4.87 7.45
C ASP A 54 2.29 3.65 7.92
N CYS A 55 1.62 2.65 8.49
CA CYS A 55 2.25 1.40 8.90
C CYS A 55 2.91 0.70 7.72
N LEU A 56 2.17 0.56 6.61
CA LEU A 56 2.65 -0.08 5.38
C LEU A 56 3.80 0.70 4.73
N ALA A 57 3.71 2.03 4.70
CA ALA A 57 4.76 2.89 4.18
C ALA A 57 6.07 2.72 4.96
N ARG A 58 6.01 2.60 6.29
CA ARG A 58 7.19 2.33 7.12
C ARG A 58 7.79 0.95 6.84
N GLU A 59 6.95 -0.07 6.71
CA GLU A 59 7.39 -1.44 6.47
C GLU A 59 8.07 -1.60 5.09
N ILE A 60 7.51 -0.99 4.05
CA ILE A 60 8.09 -0.95 2.71
C ILE A 60 9.37 -0.10 2.70
N GLY A 61 9.33 1.08 3.32
CA GLY A 61 10.49 1.98 3.40
C GLY A 61 11.70 1.34 4.09
N ALA A 62 11.48 0.52 5.11
CA ALA A 62 12.55 -0.23 5.79
C ALA A 62 13.19 -1.31 4.90
N ARG A 63 12.51 -1.79 3.86
CA ARG A 63 13.00 -2.81 2.92
C ARG A 63 13.68 -2.23 1.69
N ILE A 64 13.38 -0.98 1.33
CA ILE A 64 14.00 -0.30 0.19
C ILE A 64 15.43 0.07 0.59
N PRO A 65 16.47 -0.48 -0.07
CA PRO A 65 17.83 -0.03 0.15
C PRO A 65 17.93 1.47 -0.16
N SER A 66 18.42 2.23 0.81
CA SER A 66 18.82 3.62 0.60
C SER A 66 19.92 3.61 -0.46
N THR A 67 19.57 3.97 -1.69
CA THR A 67 20.56 4.13 -2.75
C THR A 67 21.24 5.46 -2.45
N ASP A 68 22.49 5.39 -2.01
CA ASP A 68 23.42 6.53 -1.96
C ASP A 68 23.75 6.97 -3.40
#